data_AF-A0A7X7PLV9-F1
#
_entry.id   AF-A0A7X7PLV9-F1
#
_cell.length_a   1.000
_cell.length_b   1.000
_cell.length_c   1.000
_cell.angle_alpha   90.00
_cell.angle_beta   90.00
_cell.angle_gamma   90.00
#
_symmetry.space_group_name_H-M   'P 1'
#
loop_
_entity.id
_entity.type
_entity.pdbx_description
1 polymer ?
#
loop_
_entity_poly.entity_id
_entity_poly.type
_entity_poly.pdbx_seq_one_letter_code
_entity_poly.pdbx_strand_id
1 'polypeptide(L)'
;MHGPQRQIPPQRRTIYYIGLALTVLGALLFGSLFVSFALHFGDFTDFEARGRSMALRGFGGMALMIIGRLLMAAGARGLAATGLVLDPEQAREDLEPWSRMGGGVVHDALSGYQEASATGSRDPLRDVVAGVQRPPAAASPQPPPLPQVKLRCRGCQALNDETARFCNQCGATL
;
A
#
# COMPACT_ATOMS: atom_id res chain seq x y z
N MET A 1 8.23 -6.66 -17.50
CA MET A 1 7.73 -5.56 -16.64
C MET A 1 8.57 -5.53 -15.37
N HIS A 2 9.45 -4.55 -15.22
CA HIS A 2 10.13 -4.29 -13.94
C HIS A 2 9.45 -3.06 -13.36
N GLY A 3 8.61 -3.27 -12.34
CA GLY A 3 8.04 -2.14 -11.60
C GLY A 3 9.16 -1.31 -10.97
N PRO A 4 8.94 -0.01 -10.71
CA PRO A 4 9.93 0.82 -10.06
C PRO A 4 10.32 0.19 -8.73
N GLN A 5 11.58 -0.24 -8.60
CA GLN A 5 12.12 -0.74 -7.34
C GLN A 5 12.18 0.43 -6.37
N ARG A 6 11.10 0.65 -5.61
CA ARG A 6 11.09 1.62 -4.51
C ARG A 6 12.05 1.12 -3.43
N GLN A 7 13.28 1.61 -3.47
CA GLN A 7 14.26 1.37 -2.42
C GLN A 7 13.73 2.03 -1.14
N ILE A 8 13.38 1.21 -0.16
CA ILE A 8 12.96 1.71 1.16
C ILE A 8 14.15 2.50 1.74
N PRO A 9 13.95 3.76 2.15
CA PRO A 9 15.06 4.57 2.65
C PRO A 9 15.77 3.85 3.81
N PRO A 10 17.11 3.78 3.80
CA PRO A 10 17.90 2.93 4.70
C PRO A 10 17.63 3.22 6.18
N GLN A 11 17.31 4.48 6.51
CA GLN A 11 16.97 4.91 7.86
C GLN A 11 15.71 4.23 8.42
N ARG A 12 14.67 4.01 7.61
CA ARG A 12 13.43 3.32 8.04
C ARG A 12 13.71 1.85 8.35
N ARG A 13 14.54 1.24 7.51
CA ARG A 13 15.00 -0.15 7.68
C ARG A 13 15.72 -0.31 9.03
N THR A 14 16.64 0.59 9.37
CA THR A 14 17.38 0.54 10.64
C THR A 14 16.48 0.65 11.86
N ILE A 15 15.54 1.61 11.88
CA ILE A 15 14.59 1.80 13.00
C ILE A 15 13.74 0.54 13.20
N TYR A 16 13.28 -0.07 12.11
CA TYR A 16 12.51 -1.31 12.17
C TYR A 16 13.32 -2.46 12.79
N TYR A 17 14.57 -2.68 12.36
CA TYR A 17 15.41 -3.75 12.91
C TYR A 17 15.82 -3.52 14.37
N ILE A 18 16.06 -2.27 14.76
CA ILE A 18 16.29 -1.91 16.16
C ILE A 18 15.06 -2.26 17.00
N GLY A 19 13.86 -1.87 16.54
CA GLY A 19 12.61 -2.23 17.21
C GLY A 19 12.39 -3.74 17.30
N LEU A 20 12.69 -4.49 16.24
CA LEU A 20 12.63 -5.95 16.21
C LEU A 20 13.57 -6.56 17.24
N ALA A 21 14.83 -6.12 17.28
CA ALA A 21 15.82 -6.61 18.23
C ALA A 21 15.39 -6.34 19.68
N LEU A 22 14.90 -5.13 19.97
CA LEU A 22 14.36 -4.75 21.30
C LEU A 22 13.17 -5.61 21.71
N THR A 23 12.24 -5.87 20.80
CA THR A 23 11.08 -6.73 21.10
C THR A 23 11.50 -8.17 21.35
N VAL A 24 12.43 -8.72 20.58
CA VAL A 24 12.95 -10.08 20.81
C VAL A 24 13.67 -10.16 22.16
N LEU A 25 14.54 -9.20 22.47
CA LEU A 25 15.22 -9.14 23.76
C LEU A 25 14.23 -9.03 24.93
N GLY A 26 13.24 -8.13 24.82
CA GLY A 26 12.18 -7.99 25.81
C GLY A 26 11.37 -9.28 25.99
N ALA A 27 11.10 -10.00 24.91
CA ALA A 27 10.44 -11.30 24.95
C ALA A 27 11.25 -12.39 25.64
N LEU A 28 12.55 -12.43 25.43
CA LEU A 28 13.42 -13.36 26.16
C LEU A 28 13.48 -13.02 27.65
N LEU A 29 13.61 -11.74 28.00
CA LEU A 29 13.64 -11.30 29.40
C LEU A 29 12.30 -11.58 30.11
N PHE A 30 11.17 -11.25 29.47
CA PHE A 30 9.85 -11.53 30.02
C PHE A 30 9.57 -13.03 30.10
N GLY A 31 9.91 -13.81 29.08
CA GLY A 31 9.79 -15.27 29.07
C GLY A 31 10.61 -15.92 30.19
N SER A 32 11.78 -15.36 30.51
CA SER A 32 12.63 -15.84 31.62
C SER A 32 11.94 -15.79 32.99
N LEU A 33 10.89 -14.97 33.14
CA LEU A 33 10.06 -14.92 34.35
C LEU A 33 9.40 -16.27 34.62
N PHE A 34 8.79 -16.88 33.60
CA PHE A 34 8.08 -18.15 33.71
C PHE A 34 9.03 -19.30 34.00
N VAL A 35 10.20 -19.31 33.36
CA VAL A 35 11.23 -20.32 33.62
C VAL A 35 11.75 -20.20 35.05
N SER A 36 12.06 -18.97 35.50
CA SER A 36 12.54 -18.74 36.87
C SER A 36 11.49 -19.12 37.91
N PHE A 37 10.22 -18.80 37.66
CA PHE A 37 9.11 -19.17 38.53
C PHE A 37 8.93 -20.68 38.62
N ALA A 38 8.94 -21.40 37.49
CA ALA A 38 8.78 -22.85 37.46
C ALA A 38 9.92 -23.59 38.19
N LEU A 39 11.16 -23.14 38.03
CA LEU A 39 12.33 -23.77 38.65
C LEU A 39 12.44 -23.54 40.16
N HIS A 40 11.89 -22.42 40.68
CA HIS A 40 11.99 -22.05 42.09
C HIS A 40 10.63 -22.16 42.82
N PHE A 41 9.63 -22.76 42.19
CA PHE A 41 8.30 -22.89 42.80
C PHE A 41 8.38 -23.73 44.07
N GLY A 42 8.12 -23.11 45.22
CA GLY A 42 8.18 -23.74 46.54
C GLY A 42 9.49 -23.52 47.32
N ASP A 43 10.49 -22.85 46.74
CA ASP A 43 11.69 -22.41 47.45
C ASP A 43 11.53 -20.97 47.94
N PHE A 44 11.45 -20.80 49.27
CA PHE A 44 11.28 -19.50 49.93
C PHE A 44 12.59 -18.89 50.46
N THR A 45 13.74 -19.54 50.23
CA THR A 45 15.03 -18.95 50.58
C THR A 45 15.31 -17.74 49.69
N ASP A 46 15.77 -16.62 50.28
CA ASP A 46 16.06 -15.35 49.58
C ASP A 46 14.90 -14.76 48.74
N PHE A 47 13.66 -14.89 49.23
CA PHE A 47 12.46 -14.42 48.55
C PHE A 47 12.54 -12.96 48.06
N GLU A 48 13.10 -12.04 48.87
CA GLU A 48 13.21 -10.62 48.51
C GLU A 48 14.11 -10.39 47.28
N ALA A 49 15.31 -10.99 47.27
CA ALA A 49 16.25 -10.85 46.17
C ALA A 49 15.70 -11.47 44.88
N ARG A 50 15.07 -12.64 45.00
CA ARG A 50 14.45 -13.36 43.87
C ARG A 50 13.27 -12.60 43.31
N GLY A 51 12.36 -12.14 44.17
CA GLY A 51 11.19 -11.33 43.83
C GLY A 51 11.57 -10.02 43.13
N ARG A 52 12.59 -9.30 43.63
CA ARG A 52 13.11 -8.09 42.97
C ARG A 52 13.65 -8.38 41.57
N SER A 53 14.40 -9.47 41.40
CA SER A 53 14.94 -9.85 40.08
C SER A 53 13.82 -10.22 39.09
N MET A 54 12.78 -10.92 39.56
CA MET A 54 11.62 -11.29 38.77
C MET A 54 10.81 -10.07 38.35
N ALA A 55 10.57 -9.12 39.27
CA ALA A 55 9.90 -7.87 38.98
C ALA A 55 10.68 -7.03 37.95
N LEU A 56 11.99 -6.86 38.13
CA LEU A 56 12.84 -6.10 37.19
C LEU A 56 12.84 -6.72 35.78
N ARG A 57 12.95 -8.05 35.66
CA ARG A 57 12.89 -8.73 34.35
C ARG A 57 11.51 -8.69 33.73
N GLY A 58 10.45 -8.85 34.53
CA GLY A 58 9.06 -8.81 34.08
C GLY A 58 8.67 -7.43 33.55
N PHE A 59 8.78 -6.41 34.39
CA PHE A 59 8.45 -5.02 34.00
C PHE A 59 9.44 -4.47 32.96
N GLY A 60 10.73 -4.74 33.12
CA GLY A 60 11.75 -4.34 32.14
C GLY A 60 11.56 -5.01 30.78
N GLY A 61 11.28 -6.31 30.76
CA GLY A 61 10.99 -7.06 29.53
C GLY A 61 9.73 -6.55 28.82
N MET A 62 8.66 -6.32 29.57
CA MET A 62 7.41 -5.74 29.05
C MET A 62 7.63 -4.33 28.48
N ALA A 63 8.37 -3.47 29.19
CA ALA A 63 8.70 -2.13 28.71
C ALA A 63 9.51 -2.18 27.39
N LEU A 64 10.52 -3.05 27.31
CA LEU A 64 11.30 -3.27 26.08
C LEU A 64 10.42 -3.76 24.91
N MET A 65 9.48 -4.67 25.17
CA MET A 65 8.54 -5.13 24.15
C MET A 65 7.70 -3.97 23.61
N ILE A 66 7.12 -3.15 24.50
CA ILE A 66 6.27 -2.01 24.14
C ILE A 66 7.08 -1.00 23.32
N ILE A 67 8.25 -0.61 23.80
CA ILE A 67 9.14 0.34 23.10
C ILE A 67 9.54 -0.22 21.72
N GLY A 68 9.93 -1.50 21.65
CA GLY A 68 10.28 -2.15 20.38
C GLY A 68 9.10 -2.20 19.39
N ARG A 69 7.87 -2.46 19.88
CA ARG A 69 6.63 -2.43 19.07
C ARG A 69 6.34 -1.05 18.52
N LEU A 70 6.53 0.01 19.33
CA LEU A 70 6.37 1.40 18.89
C LEU A 70 7.42 1.78 17.83
N LEU A 71 8.68 1.40 18.03
CA LEU A 71 9.75 1.63 17.06
C LEU A 71 9.50 0.91 15.73
N MET A 72 9.07 -0.35 15.76
CA MET A 72 8.70 -1.08 14.54
C MET A 72 7.51 -0.45 13.82
N ALA A 73 6.49 0.00 14.56
CA ALA A 73 5.34 0.69 13.98
C ALA A 73 5.76 1.99 13.27
N ALA A 74 6.65 2.77 13.87
CA ALA A 74 7.22 3.98 13.28
C ALA A 74 8.11 3.67 12.07
N GLY A 75 8.94 2.63 12.13
CA GLY A 75 9.81 2.20 11.02
C GLY A 75 9.02 1.68 9.81
N ALA A 76 7.96 0.91 10.04
CA ALA A 76 7.15 0.31 8.97
C ALA A 76 6.23 1.33 8.28
N ARG A 77 5.59 2.22 9.04
CA ARG A 77 4.62 3.18 8.50
C ARG A 77 5.22 4.57 8.22
N GLY A 78 6.47 4.80 8.63
CA GLY A 78 7.14 6.10 8.52
C GLY A 78 6.64 7.13 9.54
N LEU A 79 7.33 8.26 9.62
CA LEU A 79 6.97 9.40 10.49
C LEU A 79 5.58 10.01 10.16
N ALA A 80 5.06 9.72 8.96
CA ALA A 80 3.70 10.08 8.56
C ALA A 80 2.63 9.38 9.43
N ALA A 81 2.93 8.20 9.98
CA ALA A 81 1.99 7.44 10.79
C ALA A 81 1.92 7.89 12.25
N THR A 82 2.89 8.67 12.73
CA THR A 82 2.86 9.28 14.07
C THR A 82 2.22 10.67 14.05
N GLY A 83 1.67 11.10 12.90
CA GLY A 83 1.05 12.42 12.72
C GLY A 83 2.04 13.59 12.75
N LEU A 84 3.35 13.32 12.77
CA LEU A 84 4.40 14.32 12.95
C LEU A 84 4.97 14.86 11.64
N VAL A 85 4.78 14.14 10.52
CA VAL A 85 5.22 14.60 9.18
C VAL A 85 4.14 14.24 8.15
N LEU A 86 3.13 15.11 8.01
CA LEU A 86 2.29 15.20 6.82
C LEU A 86 2.88 16.35 5.99
N ASP A 87 3.55 16.05 4.90
CA ASP A 87 3.88 17.09 3.92
C ASP A 87 2.60 17.41 3.14
N PRO A 88 1.96 18.57 3.38
CA PRO A 88 0.68 18.91 2.78
C PRO A 88 0.77 19.09 1.26
N GLU A 89 1.95 19.36 0.71
CA GLU A 89 2.15 19.47 -0.74
C GLU A 89 2.18 18.09 -1.41
N GLN A 90 2.93 17.14 -0.85
CA GLN A 90 2.99 15.76 -1.37
C GLN A 90 1.60 15.10 -1.35
N ALA A 91 0.82 15.33 -0.29
CA ALA A 91 -0.55 14.84 -0.21
C ALA A 91 -1.47 15.45 -1.29
N ARG A 92 -1.24 16.70 -1.71
CA ARG A 92 -2.00 17.34 -2.80
C ARG A 92 -1.60 16.79 -4.16
N GLU A 93 -0.32 16.53 -4.37
CA GLU A 93 0.21 15.94 -5.60
C GLU A 93 -0.27 14.49 -5.78
N ASP A 94 -0.29 13.69 -4.71
CA ASP A 94 -0.84 12.33 -4.73
C ASP A 94 -2.36 12.30 -4.99
N LEU A 95 -3.08 13.36 -4.62
CA LEU A 95 -4.51 13.53 -4.89
C LEU A 95 -4.79 14.11 -6.28
N GLU A 96 -3.81 14.72 -6.95
CA GLU A 96 -3.98 15.36 -8.27
C GLU A 96 -4.55 14.43 -9.36
N PRO A 97 -4.15 13.14 -9.44
CA PRO A 97 -4.75 12.20 -10.40
C PRO A 97 -6.23 11.93 -10.10
N TRP A 98 -6.60 11.86 -8.81
CA TRP A 98 -7.97 11.61 -8.38
C TRP A 98 -8.86 12.83 -8.51
N SER A 99 -8.33 14.04 -8.25
CA SER A 99 -9.06 15.28 -8.49
C SER A 99 -9.31 15.50 -9.98
N ARG A 100 -8.35 15.12 -10.85
CA ARG A 100 -8.56 15.09 -12.30
C ARG A 100 -9.65 14.10 -12.73
N MET A 101 -9.65 12.88 -12.19
CA MET A 101 -10.72 11.91 -12.47
C MET A 101 -12.09 12.37 -11.95
N GLY A 102 -12.14 12.96 -10.76
CA GLY A 102 -13.36 13.52 -10.18
C GLY A 102 -13.95 14.67 -11.01
N GLY A 103 -13.09 15.52 -11.60
CA GLY A 103 -13.51 16.59 -12.49
C GLY A 103 -14.27 16.10 -13.73
N GLY A 104 -13.84 14.98 -14.32
CA GLY A 104 -14.53 14.36 -15.46
C GLY A 104 -15.94 13.87 -15.12
N VAL A 105 -16.10 13.21 -13.97
CA VAL A 105 -17.41 12.71 -13.49
C VAL A 105 -18.38 13.86 -13.20
N VAL A 106 -17.88 14.95 -12.61
CA VAL A 106 -18.71 16.15 -12.35
C VAL A 106 -19.10 16.84 -13.66
N HIS A 107 -18.18 16.92 -14.63
CA HIS A 107 -18.47 17.50 -15.93
C HIS A 107 -19.50 16.68 -16.73
N ASP A 108 -19.41 15.35 -16.69
CA ASP A 108 -20.38 14.44 -17.32
C ASP A 108 -21.78 14.58 -16.69
N ALA A 109 -21.86 14.71 -15.36
CA ALA A 109 -23.12 14.93 -14.67
C ALA A 109 -23.75 16.29 -15.03
N LEU A 110 -22.94 17.34 -15.13
CA LEU A 110 -23.39 18.70 -15.48
C LEU A 110 -23.83 18.80 -16.94
N SER A 111 -23.05 18.23 -17.86
CA SER A 111 -23.39 18.21 -19.29
C SER A 111 -24.67 17.42 -19.55
N GLY A 112 -24.82 16.24 -18.94
CA GLY A 112 -26.06 15.46 -19.03
C GLY A 112 -27.30 16.23 -18.54
N TYR A 113 -27.16 17.05 -17.49
CA TYR A 113 -28.24 17.92 -17.01
C TYR A 113 -28.56 19.07 -17.99
N GLN A 114 -27.53 19.70 -18.56
CA GLN A 114 -27.71 20.75 -19.55
C GLN A 114 -28.39 20.23 -20.82
N GLU A 115 -28.04 19.03 -21.27
CA GLU A 115 -28.65 18.39 -22.44
C GLU A 115 -30.12 18.02 -22.18
N ALA A 116 -30.41 17.43 -21.01
CA ALA A 116 -31.78 17.08 -20.62
C ALA A 116 -32.69 18.31 -20.51
N SER A 117 -32.17 19.43 -19.99
CA SER A 117 -32.91 20.70 -19.91
C SER A 117 -33.08 21.38 -21.28
N ALA A 118 -32.08 21.32 -22.17
CA ALA A 118 -32.16 21.87 -23.52
C ALA A 118 -33.18 21.16 -24.42
N THR A 119 -33.42 19.87 -24.19
CA THR A 119 -34.37 19.04 -24.97
C THR A 119 -35.83 19.26 -24.53
N GLY A 120 -36.07 20.12 -23.53
CA GLY A 120 -37.42 20.42 -23.03
C GLY A 120 -38.02 19.30 -22.15
N SER A 121 -37.18 18.50 -21.49
CA SER A 121 -37.66 17.51 -20.53
C SER A 121 -38.47 18.16 -19.40
N ARG A 122 -39.58 17.51 -19.04
CA ARG A 122 -40.46 17.95 -17.94
C ARG A 122 -39.80 17.79 -16.56
N ASP A 123 -38.81 16.91 -16.43
CA ASP A 123 -38.05 16.65 -15.20
C ASP A 123 -36.62 16.19 -15.53
N PRO A 124 -35.72 17.13 -15.90
CA PRO A 124 -34.38 16.80 -16.39
C PRO A 124 -33.50 16.12 -15.32
N LEU A 125 -33.75 16.38 -14.03
CA LEU A 125 -32.98 15.78 -12.95
C LEU A 125 -33.26 14.27 -12.84
N ARG A 126 -34.53 13.87 -12.99
CA ARG A 126 -34.93 12.45 -12.99
C ARG A 126 -34.36 11.70 -14.18
N ASP A 127 -34.29 12.33 -15.34
CA ASP A 127 -33.73 11.72 -16.56
C ASP A 127 -32.22 11.51 -16.46
N VAL A 128 -31.48 12.46 -15.88
CA VAL A 128 -30.04 12.30 -15.60
C VAL A 128 -29.81 11.19 -14.59
N VAL A 129 -30.56 11.15 -13.49
CA VAL A 129 -30.43 10.09 -12.47
C VAL A 129 -30.76 8.70 -13.04
N ALA A 130 -31.80 8.61 -13.88
CA ALA A 130 -32.14 7.38 -14.57
C ALA A 130 -31.07 6.98 -15.61
N GLY A 131 -30.41 7.95 -16.24
CA GLY A 131 -29.25 7.77 -17.12
C GLY A 131 -28.00 7.32 -16.36
N VAL A 132 -27.78 7.82 -15.15
CA VAL A 132 -26.68 7.42 -14.25
C VAL A 132 -26.87 5.99 -13.73
N GLN A 133 -28.11 5.56 -13.52
CA GLN A 133 -28.44 4.19 -13.09
C GLN A 133 -28.44 3.18 -14.23
N ARG A 134 -28.47 3.64 -15.48
CA ARG A 134 -28.20 2.79 -16.64
C ARG A 134 -26.68 2.77 -16.80
N PRO A 135 -25.97 1.68 -16.45
CA PRO A 135 -24.54 1.64 -16.71
C PRO A 135 -24.34 1.94 -18.20
N PRO A 136 -23.47 2.88 -18.58
CA PRO A 136 -23.12 3.01 -19.97
C PRO A 136 -22.60 1.63 -20.39
N ALA A 137 -23.21 1.06 -21.43
CA ALA A 137 -22.69 -0.16 -22.06
C ALA A 137 -21.26 0.04 -22.61
N ALA A 138 -20.71 1.26 -22.51
CA ALA A 138 -19.35 1.61 -22.89
C ALA A 138 -18.80 2.71 -21.96
N ALA A 139 -18.17 2.31 -20.86
CA ALA A 139 -16.98 2.97 -20.27
C ALA A 139 -16.67 2.34 -18.91
N SER A 140 -16.39 1.05 -18.88
CA SER A 140 -15.34 0.61 -17.96
C SER A 140 -14.11 1.49 -18.26
N PRO A 141 -13.32 1.95 -17.27
CA PRO A 141 -11.99 2.45 -17.56
C PRO A 141 -11.33 1.36 -18.40
N GLN A 142 -11.13 1.60 -19.69
CA GLN A 142 -10.46 0.63 -20.52
C GLN A 142 -9.10 0.45 -19.85
N PRO A 143 -8.76 -0.77 -19.38
CA PRO A 143 -7.43 -1.00 -18.86
C PRO A 143 -6.46 -0.47 -19.91
N PRO A 144 -5.41 0.27 -19.50
CA PRO A 144 -4.48 0.88 -20.44
C PRO A 144 -4.12 -0.18 -21.48
N PRO A 145 -4.19 0.14 -22.79
CA PRO A 145 -4.02 -0.84 -23.84
C PRO A 145 -2.74 -1.61 -23.54
N LEU A 146 -2.87 -2.94 -23.41
CA LEU A 146 -1.75 -3.80 -23.07
C LEU A 146 -0.59 -3.43 -23.99
N PRO A 147 0.65 -3.34 -23.48
CA PRO A 147 1.79 -3.00 -24.31
C PRO A 147 1.88 -4.03 -25.44
N GLN A 148 1.58 -3.61 -26.67
CA GLN A 148 1.61 -4.48 -27.84
C GLN A 148 3.06 -4.88 -28.11
N VAL A 149 3.38 -6.15 -27.86
CA VAL A 149 4.72 -6.69 -28.12
C VAL A 149 4.84 -6.89 -29.63
N LYS A 150 5.79 -6.19 -30.26
CA LYS A 150 6.05 -6.31 -31.70
C LYS A 150 7.30 -7.16 -31.95
N LEU A 151 7.21 -8.07 -32.92
CA LEU A 151 8.31 -8.93 -33.36
C LEU A 151 9.11 -8.24 -34.46
N ARG A 152 10.43 -8.13 -34.28
CA ARG A 152 11.33 -7.58 -35.30
C ARG A 152 11.77 -8.71 -36.25
N CYS A 153 11.50 -8.56 -37.54
CA CYS A 153 11.93 -9.53 -38.57
C CYS A 153 13.47 -9.60 -38.66
N ARG A 154 14.04 -10.80 -38.69
CA ARG A 154 15.49 -10.99 -38.84
C ARG A 154 16.02 -10.66 -40.25
N GLY A 155 15.16 -10.74 -41.28
CA GLY A 155 15.54 -10.50 -42.68
C GLY A 155 15.55 -9.02 -43.08
N CYS A 156 14.54 -8.24 -42.69
CA CYS A 156 14.39 -6.84 -43.10
C CYS A 156 14.23 -5.84 -41.94
N GLN A 157 14.26 -6.29 -40.69
CA GLN A 157 14.07 -5.48 -39.48
C GLN A 157 12.73 -4.74 -39.34
N ALA A 158 11.74 -5.04 -40.19
CA ALA A 158 10.39 -4.55 -40.00
C ALA A 158 9.77 -5.05 -38.68
N LEU A 159 8.98 -4.20 -38.02
CA LEU A 159 8.17 -4.59 -36.87
C LEU A 159 6.87 -5.23 -37.33
N ASN A 160 6.51 -6.37 -36.76
CA ASN A 160 5.31 -7.15 -37.05
C ASN A 160 4.55 -7.41 -35.73
N ASP A 161 3.28 -7.74 -35.84
CA ASP A 161 2.44 -8.08 -34.69
C ASP A 161 2.80 -9.46 -34.12
N GLU A 162 2.56 -9.69 -32.83
CA GLU A 162 2.90 -10.94 -32.14
C GLU A 162 2.21 -12.19 -32.71
N THR A 163 1.10 -12.02 -33.43
CA THR A 163 0.35 -13.11 -34.08
C THR A 163 0.82 -13.39 -35.52
N ALA A 164 1.73 -12.58 -36.07
CA ALA A 164 2.22 -12.74 -37.43
C ALA A 164 3.16 -13.95 -37.53
N ARG A 165 2.86 -14.88 -38.45
CA ARG A 165 3.75 -16.02 -38.78
C ARG A 165 4.78 -15.67 -39.87
N PHE A 166 4.50 -14.65 -40.68
CA PHE A 166 5.32 -14.18 -41.78
C PHE A 166 5.46 -12.66 -41.71
N CYS A 167 6.58 -12.14 -42.21
CA CYS A 167 6.83 -10.71 -42.22
C CYS A 167 5.94 -10.00 -43.24
N ASN A 168 5.24 -8.96 -42.81
CA ASN A 168 4.33 -8.15 -43.62
C ASN A 168 5.04 -7.31 -44.72
N GLN A 169 6.38 -7.30 -44.74
CA GLN A 169 7.18 -6.54 -45.70
C GLN A 169 7.95 -7.45 -46.66
N CYS A 170 8.65 -8.47 -46.16
CA CYS A 170 9.52 -9.32 -46.99
C CYS A 170 9.06 -10.77 -47.13
N GLY A 171 7.96 -11.16 -46.47
CA GLY A 171 7.41 -12.53 -46.54
C GLY A 171 8.23 -13.61 -45.81
N ALA A 172 9.38 -13.28 -45.22
CA ALA A 172 10.18 -14.21 -44.44
C ALA A 172 9.45 -14.66 -43.16
N THR A 173 9.70 -15.89 -42.71
CA THR A 173 9.19 -16.39 -41.42
C THR A 173 9.79 -15.60 -40.26
N LEU A 174 8.94 -15.22 -39.29
CA LEU A 174 9.31 -14.38 -38.13
C LEU A 174 9.91 -15.18 -36.96
#